data_AF-W9R6K2-F1
#
_entry.id   AF-W9R6K2-F1
#
_cell.length_a   1.000
_cell.length_b   1.000
_cell.length_c   1.000
_cell.angle_alpha   90.00
_cell.angle_beta   90.00
_cell.angle_gamma   90.00
#
_symmetry.space_group_name_H-M   'P 1'
#
loop_
_entity.id
_entity.type
_entity.pdbx_description
1 polymer ?
#
loop_
_entity_poly.entity_id
_entity_poly.type
_entity_poly.pdbx_seq_one_letter_code
_entity_poly.pdbx_strand_id
1 'polypeptide(L)'
;MASNSLTSSRGSSSWTPTQNKQFERALALYDKDTPDRWQKVARAVGGKSAEEVKRHYEILEEDIRHIESGKVPFPIYRSAGKSS
;
A
#
# COMPACT_ATOMS: atom_id res chain seq x y z
N MET A 1 -34.22 -3.69 22.51
CA MET A 1 -33.52 -2.79 21.56
C MET A 1 -32.05 -2.80 21.94
N ALA A 2 -31.22 -3.54 21.22
CA ALA A 2 -29.77 -3.53 21.42
C ALA A 2 -29.13 -2.89 20.19
N SER A 3 -29.03 -1.56 20.22
CA SER A 3 -28.12 -0.83 19.35
C SER A 3 -26.86 -0.61 20.16
N ASN A 4 -25.73 -1.19 19.76
CA ASN A 4 -24.46 -0.61 20.13
C ASN A 4 -23.37 -0.88 19.10
N SER A 5 -22.91 0.22 18.54
CA SER A 5 -21.63 0.43 17.84
C SER A 5 -21.33 -0.45 16.64
N LEU A 6 -21.89 -0.01 15.51
CA LEU A 6 -21.20 -0.08 14.23
C LEU A 6 -19.82 0.55 14.42
N THR A 7 -18.78 -0.27 14.57
CA THR A 7 -17.41 0.18 14.76
C THR A 7 -17.04 1.16 13.65
N SER A 8 -16.54 2.31 14.08
CA SER A 8 -16.10 3.38 13.20
C SER A 8 -14.82 2.99 12.49
N SER A 9 -14.93 2.36 11.33
CA SER A 9 -13.89 2.42 10.29
C SER A 9 -14.35 3.29 9.11
N ARG A 10 -14.99 4.42 9.42
CA ARG A 10 -15.18 5.50 8.44
C ARG A 10 -13.87 6.29 8.43
N GLY A 11 -12.93 5.95 7.55
CA GLY A 11 -11.72 6.79 7.43
C GLY A 11 -10.59 6.32 6.53
N SER A 12 -10.43 5.03 6.22
CA SER A 12 -9.52 4.64 5.13
C SER A 12 -10.33 4.59 3.85
N SER A 13 -10.34 5.69 3.10
CA SER A 13 -10.75 5.64 1.70
C SER A 13 -9.96 4.50 1.06
N SER A 14 -10.63 3.42 0.66
CA SER A 14 -9.96 2.25 0.09
C SER A 14 -9.14 2.71 -1.13
N TRP A 15 -7.89 2.26 -1.24
CA TRP A 15 -7.04 2.61 -2.37
C TRP A 15 -7.49 1.84 -3.61
N THR A 16 -7.92 2.56 -4.63
CA THR A 16 -8.22 1.93 -5.93
C THR A 16 -6.93 1.49 -6.62
N PRO A 17 -6.96 0.47 -7.50
CA PRO A 17 -5.78 0.07 -8.28
C PRO A 17 -5.17 1.23 -9.08
N THR A 18 -6.02 2.10 -9.63
CA THR A 18 -5.60 3.29 -10.37
C THR A 18 -4.87 4.28 -9.47
N GLN A 19 -5.36 4.54 -8.27
CA GLN A 19 -4.67 5.40 -7.30
C GLN A 19 -3.34 4.79 -6.85
N ASN A 20 -3.30 3.48 -6.58
CA ASN A 20 -2.07 2.81 -6.19
C ASN A 20 -0.99 2.90 -7.29
N LYS A 21 -1.40 2.72 -8.55
CA LYS A 21 -0.50 2.88 -9.70
C LYS A 21 0.02 4.31 -9.84
N GLN A 22 -0.80 5.31 -9.57
CA GLN A 22 -0.37 6.72 -9.57
C GLN A 22 0.58 7.01 -8.41
N PHE A 23 0.32 6.43 -7.24
CA PHE A 23 1.17 6.53 -6.08
C PHE A 23 2.57 5.97 -6.33
N GLU A 24 2.68 4.75 -6.87
CA GLU A 24 3.99 4.15 -7.22
C GLU A 24 4.77 5.00 -8.23
N ARG A 25 4.10 5.52 -9.26
CA ARG A 25 4.71 6.43 -10.23
C ARG A 25 5.19 7.73 -9.58
N ALA A 26 4.40 8.28 -8.67
CA ALA A 26 4.76 9.50 -7.94
C ALA A 26 5.93 9.26 -6.97
N LEU A 27 6.03 8.09 -6.33
CA LEU A 27 7.19 7.74 -5.51
C LEU A 27 8.49 7.65 -6.32
N ALA A 28 8.41 7.21 -7.58
CA ALA A 28 9.56 7.18 -8.48
C ALA A 28 10.01 8.58 -8.94
N LEU A 29 9.07 9.53 -9.01
CA LEU A 29 9.36 10.92 -9.40
C LEU A 29 9.84 11.78 -8.23
N TYR A 30 9.28 11.55 -7.04
CA TYR A 30 9.57 12.28 -5.82
C TYR A 30 10.30 11.35 -4.84
N ASP A 31 11.63 11.44 -4.84
CA ASP A 31 12.51 10.68 -3.96
C ASP A 31 12.40 11.09 -2.49
N LYS A 32 13.25 10.49 -1.62
CA LYS A 32 13.23 10.72 -0.17
C LYS A 32 13.69 12.12 0.23
N ASP A 33 14.52 12.77 -0.59
CA ASP A 33 15.09 14.09 -0.33
C ASP A 33 14.20 15.22 -0.86
N THR A 34 13.16 14.88 -1.62
CA THR A 34 12.19 15.83 -2.15
C THR A 34 11.48 16.59 -1.00
N PRO A 35 11.58 17.93 -0.94
CA PRO A 35 10.81 18.70 0.04
C PRO A 35 9.32 18.61 -0.27
N ASP A 36 8.49 18.56 0.78
CA ASP A 36 7.03 18.40 0.69
C ASP A 36 6.61 17.18 -0.14
N ARG A 37 7.40 16.09 -0.06
CA ARG A 37 7.21 14.85 -0.81
C ARG A 37 5.76 14.38 -0.77
N TRP A 38 5.18 14.28 0.42
CA TRP A 38 3.84 13.72 0.61
C TRP A 38 2.75 14.60 0.01
N GLN A 39 2.89 15.91 0.08
CA GLN A 39 1.99 16.88 -0.55
C GLN A 39 2.04 16.75 -2.07
N LYS A 40 3.25 16.61 -2.65
CA LYS A 40 3.45 16.41 -4.10
C LYS A 40 2.86 15.08 -4.57
N VAL A 41 3.07 14.01 -3.82
CA VAL A 41 2.52 12.68 -4.12
C VAL A 41 0.98 12.70 -4.02
N ALA A 42 0.42 13.28 -2.95
CA ALA A 42 -1.03 13.41 -2.79
C ALA A 42 -1.68 14.17 -3.96
N ARG A 43 -1.05 15.26 -4.41
CA ARG A 43 -1.49 16.01 -5.59
C ARG A 43 -1.45 15.16 -6.86
N ALA A 44 -0.44 14.30 -7.02
CA ALA A 44 -0.30 13.44 -8.18
C ALA A 44 -1.30 12.27 -8.18
N VAL A 45 -1.65 11.73 -7.01
CA VAL A 45 -2.61 10.63 -6.85
C VAL A 45 -4.05 11.09 -7.00
N GLY A 46 -4.37 12.27 -6.48
CA GLY A 46 -5.73 12.82 -6.46
C GLY A 46 -6.67 12.11 -5.47
N GLY A 47 -7.48 12.89 -4.76
CA GLY A 47 -8.48 12.35 -3.83
C GLY A 47 -7.91 11.63 -2.61
N LYS A 48 -6.65 11.89 -2.26
CA LYS A 48 -5.97 11.44 -1.03
C LYS A 48 -5.27 12.62 -0.37
N SER A 49 -5.24 12.65 0.96
CA SER A 49 -4.43 13.61 1.72
C SER A 49 -2.95 13.20 1.78
N ALA A 50 -2.08 14.14 2.15
CA ALA A 50 -0.66 13.85 2.38
C ALA A 50 -0.46 12.81 3.51
N GLU A 51 -1.30 12.87 4.54
CA GLU A 51 -1.29 11.93 5.67
C GLU A 51 -1.74 10.53 5.24
N GLU A 52 -2.77 10.42 4.39
CA GLU A 52 -3.21 9.13 3.83
C GLU A 52 -2.12 8.51 2.95
N VAL A 53 -1.45 9.32 2.13
CA VAL A 53 -0.32 8.89 1.30
C VAL A 53 0.84 8.41 2.17
N LYS A 54 1.21 9.17 3.20
CA LYS A 54 2.30 8.80 4.10
C LYS A 54 2.01 7.47 4.81
N ARG A 55 0.78 7.29 5.31
CA ARG A 55 0.36 6.03 5.94
C ARG A 55 0.43 4.85 4.97
N HIS A 56 -0.01 5.05 3.72
CA HIS A 56 0.07 4.01 2.68
C HIS A 56 1.51 3.62 2.35
N TYR A 57 2.43 4.59 2.35
CA TYR A 57 3.86 4.35 2.20
C TYR A 57 4.47 3.56 3.35
N GLU A 58 4.10 3.87 4.60
CA GLU A 58 4.59 3.14 5.78
C GLU A 58 4.17 1.66 5.74
N ILE A 59 2.94 1.37 5.31
CA ILE A 59 2.45 0.00 5.10
C ILE A 59 3.26 -0.70 3.99
N LEU A 60 3.51 -0.02 2.87
CA LEU A 60 4.32 -0.58 1.78
C LEU A 60 5.74 -0.94 2.26
N GLU A 61 6.39 -0.07 3.05
CA GLU A 61 7.71 -0.39 3.60
C GLU A 61 7.66 -1.58 4.58
N GLU A 62 6.58 -1.71 5.34
CA GLU A 62 6.37 -2.86 6.23
C GLU A 62 6.20 -4.17 5.44
N ASP A 63 5.41 -4.17 4.37
CA ASP A 63 5.23 -5.33 3.51
C ASP A 63 6.56 -5.77 2.87
N ILE A 64 7.36 -4.81 2.38
CA ILE A 64 8.69 -5.09 1.83
C ILE A 64 9.59 -5.74 2.88
N ARG A 65 9.64 -5.19 4.11
CA ARG A 65 10.43 -5.80 5.21
C ARG A 65 9.95 -7.22 5.54
N HIS A 66 8.65 -7.49 5.48
CA HIS A 66 8.11 -8.83 5.69
C HIS A 66 8.51 -9.81 4.58
N ILE A 67 8.51 -9.37 3.33
CA ILE A 67 8.97 -10.16 2.18
C ILE A 67 10.48 -10.46 2.31
N GLU A 68 11.30 -9.44 2.56
CA GLU A 68 12.76 -9.57 2.66
C GLU A 68 13.21 -10.42 3.85
N SER A 69 12.48 -10.38 4.97
CA SER A 69 12.77 -11.22 6.15
C SER A 69 12.39 -12.70 5.97
N GLY A 70 11.93 -13.11 4.77
CA GLY A 70 11.57 -14.50 4.48
C GLY A 70 10.32 -14.99 5.22
N LYS A 71 9.50 -14.07 5.73
CA LYS A 71 8.26 -14.38 6.45
C LYS A 71 7.08 -14.62 5.51
N VAL A 72 7.27 -14.45 4.21
CA VAL A 72 6.28 -14.83 3.19
C VAL A 72 6.64 -16.22 2.68
N PRO A 73 5.81 -17.25 2.94
CA PRO A 73 6.06 -18.58 2.40
C PRO A 73 6.08 -18.51 0.87
N PHE A 74 7.15 -19.03 0.26
CA PHE A 74 7.19 -19.18 -1.19
C PHE A 74 5.98 -20.01 -1.64
N PRO A 75 5.28 -19.61 -2.72
CA PRO A 75 4.23 -20.45 -3.28
C PRO A 75 4.84 -21.80 -3.63
N ILE A 76 4.26 -22.89 -3.11
CA ILE A 76 4.63 -24.24 -3.52
C ILE A 76 4.15 -24.42 -4.96
N TYR A 77 4.98 -24.02 -5.91
CA TYR A 77 4.82 -24.42 -7.30
C TYR A 77 5.16 -25.90 -7.37
N ARG A 78 4.15 -26.75 -7.16
CA ARG A 78 4.27 -28.18 -7.39
C ARG A 78 4.67 -28.34 -8.85
N SER A 79 5.96 -28.57 -9.09
CA SER A 79 6.44 -29.02 -10.38
C SER A 79 5.63 -30.27 -10.70
N ALA A 80 4.80 -30.18 -11.72
CA ALA A 80 4.24 -31.34 -12.39
C ALA A 80 5.39 -32.05 -13.12
N GLY A 81 6.36 -32.53 -12.34
CA GLY A 81 7.36 -33.47 -12.76
C GLY A 81 6.63 -34.76 -13.04
N LYS A 82 6.47 -35.03 -14.33
CA LYS A 82 5.96 -36.26 -14.92
C LYS A 82 6.46 -37.47 -14.10
N SER A 83 5.53 -38.21 -13.51
CA SER A 83 5.79 -39.57 -13.04
C SER A 83 5.53 -40.51 -14.22
N SER A 84 6.53 -41.37 -14.45
CA SER A 84 6.74 -42.39 -15.49
C SER A 84 5.51 -43.05 -16.12
#